data_AF-A0A3Q9JKI4-F1
#
_entry.id   AF-A0A3Q9JKI4-F1
#
_cell.length_a   1.000
_cell.length_b   1.000
_cell.length_c   1.000
_cell.angle_alpha   90.00
_cell.angle_beta   90.00
_cell.angle_gamma   90.00
#
_symmetry.space_group_name_H-M   'P 1'
#
loop_
_entity.id
_entity.type
_entity.pdbx_description
1 polymer ?
#
loop_
_entity_poly.entity_id
_entity_poly.type
_entity_poly.pdbx_seq_one_letter_code
_entity_poly.pdbx_strand_id
1 'polypeptide(L)'
;MEICSACSMPLDNEGFVSLRKDGYVFCIYCVNENKEIKSCEDIFEGGIQYFINEEHFTRDYAEKVVRKNMYILPYWQNNPAACLEGDMLTDEEFQNLFKTS
;
A
#
# COMPACT_ATOMS: atom_id res chain seq x y z
N MET A 1 -7.97 7.99 12.64
CA MET A 1 -6.66 7.65 12.07
C MET A 1 -6.79 7.82 10.57
N GLU A 2 -5.99 8.70 9.98
CA GLU A 2 -5.95 8.86 8.53
C GLU A 2 -4.98 7.82 7.96
N ILE A 3 -5.30 7.22 6.82
CA ILE A 3 -4.44 6.22 6.17
C ILE A 3 -4.07 6.71 4.77
N CYS A 4 -2.86 6.37 4.33
CA CYS A 4 -2.45 6.60 2.96
C CYS A 4 -3.38 5.85 2.01
N SER A 5 -4.01 6.59 1.08
CA SER A 5 -4.97 6.04 0.14
C SER A 5 -4.35 5.06 -0.86
N ALA A 6 -3.02 5.07 -1.03
CA ALA A 6 -2.32 4.19 -1.98
C ALA A 6 -1.61 2.98 -1.36
N CYS A 7 -1.20 3.02 -0.09
CA CYS A 7 -0.45 1.92 0.52
C CYS A 7 -0.93 1.50 1.91
N SER A 8 -2.06 2.04 2.37
CA SER A 8 -2.65 1.82 3.72
C SER A 8 -1.77 2.22 4.91
N MET A 9 -0.61 2.85 4.69
CA MET A 9 0.26 3.31 5.78
C MET A 9 -0.51 4.26 6.72
N PRO A 10 -0.50 4.02 8.04
CA PRO A 10 -1.04 4.94 9.03
C PRO A 10 -0.34 6.30 8.99
N LEU A 11 -1.12 7.38 8.97
CA LEU A 11 -0.64 8.75 8.96
C LEU A 11 -0.79 9.38 10.35
N ASP A 12 -0.19 8.75 11.35
CA ASP A 12 -0.30 9.13 12.78
C ASP A 12 0.49 10.41 13.13
N ASN A 13 1.30 10.90 12.19
CA ASN A 13 2.08 12.13 12.31
C ASN A 13 1.94 12.95 11.02
N GLU A 14 1.76 14.27 11.15
CA GLU A 14 1.71 15.19 10.00
C GLU A 14 2.96 15.09 9.11
N GLY A 15 4.13 14.74 9.67
CA GLY A 15 5.37 14.54 8.92
C GLY A 15 5.32 13.37 7.92
N PHE A 16 4.36 12.44 8.05
CA PHE A 16 4.16 11.39 7.06
C PHE A 16 3.23 11.78 5.92
N VAL A 17 2.47 12.87 6.04
CA VAL A 17 1.57 13.35 4.98
C VAL A 17 2.38 14.15 3.96
N SER A 18 2.37 13.73 2.69
CA SER A 18 3.15 14.41 1.63
C SER A 18 2.30 15.17 0.62
N LEU A 19 1.13 14.62 0.26
CA LEU A 19 0.23 15.18 -0.74
C LEU A 19 -1.22 14.89 -0.38
N ARG A 20 -2.09 15.89 -0.55
CA ARG A 20 -3.55 15.75 -0.54
C ARG A 20 -4.06 16.13 -1.92
N LYS A 21 -4.72 15.22 -2.63
CA LYS A 21 -5.18 15.44 -4.01
C LYS A 21 -6.46 14.68 -4.28
N ASP A 22 -7.46 15.36 -4.87
CA ASP A 22 -8.73 14.76 -5.30
C ASP A 22 -9.48 13.98 -4.19
N GLY A 23 -9.38 14.45 -2.94
CA GLY A 23 -9.95 13.78 -1.77
C GLY A 23 -9.14 12.61 -1.22
N TYR A 24 -8.03 12.24 -1.85
CA TYR A 24 -7.08 11.25 -1.37
C TYR A 24 -5.93 11.89 -0.59
N VAL A 25 -5.31 11.08 0.27
CA VAL A 25 -4.16 11.48 1.08
C VAL A 25 -3.04 10.48 0.87
N PHE A 26 -1.83 10.97 0.61
CA PHE A 26 -0.68 10.14 0.29
C PHE A 26 0.48 10.38 1.26
N CYS A 27 1.12 9.30 1.67
CA CYS A 27 2.29 9.37 2.53
C CYS A 27 3.55 9.82 1.76
N ILE A 28 4.59 10.21 2.50
CA ILE A 28 5.92 10.53 1.94
C ILE A 28 6.53 9.43 1.08
N TYR A 29 6.17 8.16 1.30
CA TYR A 29 6.74 7.05 0.53
C TYR A 29 6.03 6.81 -0.80
N CYS A 30 4.77 7.23 -0.95
CA CYS A 30 3.99 7.09 -2.18
C CYS A 30 4.07 8.30 -3.10
N VAL A 31 4.79 9.36 -2.69
CA VAL A 31 4.94 10.60 -3.44
C VAL A 31 6.41 10.79 -3.79
N ASN A 32 6.70 11.21 -5.01
CA ASN A 32 8.05 11.50 -5.47
C ASN A 32 8.49 12.94 -5.10
N GLU A 33 9.73 13.30 -5.43
CA GLU A 33 10.29 14.63 -5.15
C GLU A 33 9.54 15.76 -5.86
N ASN A 34 8.91 15.47 -7.01
CA ASN A 34 8.10 16.41 -7.78
C ASN A 34 6.68 16.60 -7.23
N LYS A 35 6.36 16.02 -6.07
CA LYS A 35 5.02 16.04 -5.46
C LYS A 35 3.96 15.33 -6.32
N GLU A 36 4.36 14.33 -7.08
CA GLU A 36 3.47 13.46 -7.84
C GLU A 36 3.39 12.08 -7.18
N ILE A 37 2.26 11.40 -7.37
CA ILE A 37 2.06 10.04 -6.88
C ILE A 37 2.98 9.12 -7.71
N LYS A 38 3.73 8.25 -7.04
CA LYS A 38 4.58 7.25 -7.70
C LYS A 38 3.74 6.27 -8.52
N SER A 39 4.39 5.55 -9.43
CA SER A 39 3.73 4.50 -10.22
C SER A 39 3.18 3.39 -9.32
N CYS A 40 2.26 2.58 -9.85
CA CYS A 40 1.76 1.40 -9.17
C CYS A 40 2.90 0.47 -8.78
N GLU A 41 3.82 0.24 -9.71
CA GLU A 41 4.97 -0.65 -9.58
C GLU A 41 5.91 -0.18 -8.46
N ASP A 42 6.19 1.11 -8.36
CA ASP A 42 7.05 1.67 -7.33
C ASP A 42 6.42 1.55 -5.94
N ILE A 43 5.12 1.79 -5.83
CA ILE A 43 4.38 1.69 -4.56
C ILE A 43 4.28 0.21 -4.15
N PHE A 44 4.03 -0.68 -5.11
CA PHE A 44 3.97 -2.12 -4.92
C PHE A 44 5.32 -2.68 -4.44
N GLU A 45 6.42 -2.35 -5.13
CA GLU A 45 7.76 -2.78 -4.72
C GLU A 45 8.14 -2.20 -3.36
N GLY A 46 7.82 -0.94 -3.07
CA GLY A 46 8.04 -0.33 -1.75
C GLY A 46 7.31 -1.09 -0.64
N GLY A 47 6.07 -1.50 -0.87
CA GLY A 47 5.31 -2.33 0.05
C GLY A 47 5.94 -3.71 0.24
N ILE A 48 6.39 -4.35 -0.84
CA ILE A 48 7.05 -5.67 -0.78
C ILE A 48 8.30 -5.59 0.09
N GLN A 49 9.14 -4.57 -0.14
CA GLN A 49 10.36 -4.37 0.65
C GLN A 49 10.05 -4.14 2.12
N TYR A 50 8.97 -3.41 2.45
CA TYR A 50 8.53 -3.26 3.85
C TYR A 50 8.20 -4.61 4.49
N PHE A 51 7.32 -5.42 3.87
CA PHE A 51 6.91 -6.71 4.45
C PHE A 51 8.05 -7.74 4.50
N ILE A 52 9.02 -7.67 3.58
CA ILE A 52 10.23 -8.49 3.65
C ILE A 52 11.12 -8.07 4.82
N ASN A 53 11.33 -6.76 5.01
CA ASN A 53 12.31 -6.27 5.98
C ASN A 53 11.76 -6.22 7.42
N GLU A 54 10.52 -5.77 7.59
CA GLU A 54 9.91 -5.56 8.91
C GLU A 54 9.15 -6.78 9.42
N GLU A 55 8.44 -7.49 8.53
CA GLU A 55 7.63 -8.66 8.89
C GLU A 55 8.32 -10.00 8.55
N HIS A 56 9.52 -9.94 7.97
CA HIS A 56 10.33 -11.12 7.57
C HIS A 56 9.60 -12.09 6.64
N PHE A 57 8.69 -11.60 5.81
CA PHE A 57 7.98 -12.42 4.83
C PHE A 57 8.89 -12.81 3.67
N THR A 58 8.59 -13.97 3.04
CA THR A 58 9.17 -14.29 1.74
C THR A 58 8.63 -13.32 0.69
N ARG A 59 9.41 -13.07 -0.38
CA ARG A 59 8.98 -12.16 -1.45
C ARG A 59 7.61 -12.56 -2.03
N ASP A 60 7.42 -13.83 -2.39
CA ASP A 60 6.15 -14.34 -2.93
C ASP A 60 4.96 -14.07 -2.00
N TYR A 61 5.16 -14.21 -0.69
CA TYR A 61 4.10 -13.94 0.27
C TYR A 61 3.84 -12.43 0.42
N ALA A 62 4.91 -11.63 0.52
CA ALA A 62 4.82 -10.18 0.55
C ALA A 62 4.10 -9.61 -0.68
N GLU A 63 4.37 -10.16 -1.88
CA GLU A 63 3.67 -9.78 -3.11
C GLU A 63 2.15 -9.99 -3.00
N LYS A 64 1.70 -11.14 -2.50
CA LYS A 64 0.27 -11.44 -2.31
C LYS A 64 -0.39 -10.52 -1.28
N VAL A 65 0.32 -10.24 -0.18
CA VAL A 65 -0.14 -9.35 0.89
C VAL A 65 -0.29 -7.93 0.38
N VAL A 66 0.74 -7.38 -0.26
CA VAL A 66 0.76 -6.01 -0.76
C VAL A 66 -0.26 -5.84 -1.88
N ARG A 67 -0.38 -6.81 -2.77
CA ARG A 67 -1.36 -6.79 -3.86
C ARG A 67 -2.77 -6.71 -3.29
N LYS A 68 -3.09 -7.57 -2.33
CA LYS A 68 -4.38 -7.55 -1.64
C LYS A 68 -4.63 -6.22 -0.92
N ASN A 69 -3.63 -5.73 -0.20
CA ASN A 69 -3.69 -4.48 0.54
C ASN A 69 -3.97 -3.28 -0.37
N MET A 70 -3.24 -3.14 -1.47
CA MET A 70 -3.45 -2.07 -2.44
C MET A 70 -4.80 -2.21 -3.15
N TYR A 71 -5.16 -3.42 -3.59
CA TYR A 71 -6.39 -3.66 -4.36
C TYR A 71 -7.67 -3.22 -3.65
N ILE A 72 -7.72 -3.33 -2.32
CA ILE A 72 -8.92 -2.93 -1.55
C ILE A 72 -9.00 -1.43 -1.26
N LEU A 73 -7.96 -0.64 -1.57
CA LEU A 73 -7.95 0.79 -1.27
C LEU A 73 -8.75 1.59 -2.32
N PRO A 74 -9.50 2.63 -1.90
CA PRO A 74 -10.32 3.43 -2.81
C PRO A 74 -9.54 4.06 -3.96
N TYR A 75 -8.27 4.43 -3.75
CA TYR A 75 -7.45 5.02 -4.80
C TYR A 75 -7.27 4.06 -5.98
N TRP A 76 -6.94 2.80 -5.72
CA TRP A 76 -6.70 1.79 -6.76
C TRP A 76 -7.99 1.24 -7.37
N GLN A 77 -9.10 1.24 -6.62
CA GLN A 77 -10.43 0.94 -7.18
C GLN A 77 -10.86 1.95 -8.24
N ASN A 78 -10.46 3.22 -8.09
CA ASN A 78 -10.73 4.28 -9.05
C ASN A 78 -9.59 4.50 -10.07
N ASN A 79 -8.44 3.87 -9.87
CA ASN A 79 -7.28 3.92 -10.78
C ASN A 79 -6.76 2.49 -11.01
N PRO A 80 -7.45 1.67 -11.82
CA PRO A 80 -7.01 0.30 -12.10
C PRO A 80 -5.61 0.28 -12.70
N ALA A 81 -4.76 -0.61 -12.19
CA ALA A 81 -3.37 -0.69 -12.61
C ALA A 81 -2.94 -2.15 -12.76
N ALA A 82 -2.22 -2.44 -13.85
CA ALA A 82 -1.78 -3.79 -14.19
C ALA A 82 -0.87 -4.41 -13.12
N CYS A 83 -0.13 -3.58 -12.37
CA CYS A 83 0.72 -4.07 -11.28
C CYS A 83 -0.06 -4.79 -10.17
N LEU A 84 -1.38 -4.58 -10.09
CA LEU A 84 -2.27 -5.26 -9.13
C LEU A 84 -2.91 -6.53 -9.68
N GLU A 85 -2.66 -6.93 -10.93
CA GLU A 85 -3.12 -8.19 -11.49
C GLU A 85 -2.22 -9.36 -11.06
N GLY A 86 -2.80 -10.41 -10.47
CA GLY A 86 -2.08 -11.61 -10.05
C GLY A 86 -2.60 -12.20 -8.75
N ASP A 87 -1.85 -13.17 -8.22
CA ASP A 87 -2.23 -13.85 -6.98
C ASP A 87 -2.29 -12.88 -5.80
N MET A 88 -3.36 -13.01 -5.01
CA MET A 88 -3.62 -12.26 -3.79
C MET A 88 -3.96 -13.24 -2.67
N LEU A 89 -3.85 -12.77 -1.43
CA LEU A 89 -4.48 -13.45 -0.31
C LEU A 89 -6.00 -13.41 -0.43
N THR A 90 -6.65 -14.46 0.05
CA THR A 90 -8.08 -14.47 0.31
C THR A 90 -8.43 -13.45 1.40
N ASP A 91 -9.70 -13.05 1.48
CA ASP A 91 -10.16 -12.14 2.54
C ASP A 91 -9.89 -12.70 3.94
N GLU A 92 -10.04 -14.01 4.12
CA GLU A 92 -9.79 -14.68 5.40
C GLU A 92 -8.30 -14.64 5.78
N GLU A 93 -7.41 -15.02 4.85
CA GLU A 93 -5.96 -14.96 5.06
C GLU A 93 -5.51 -13.53 5.38
N PHE A 94 -6.00 -12.54 4.63
CA PHE A 94 -5.64 -11.15 4.82
C PHE A 94 -6.14 -10.60 6.17
N GLN A 95 -7.38 -10.93 6.57
CA GLN A 95 -7.89 -10.52 7.88
C GLN A 95 -7.10 -11.16 9.02
N ASN A 96 -6.63 -12.39 8.86
CA ASN A 96 -5.89 -13.09 9.90
C ASN A 96 -4.49 -12.49 10.15
N LEU A 97 -3.89 -11.80 9.18
CA LEU A 97 -2.62 -11.07 9.35
C LEU A 97 -2.69 -10.01 10.46
N PHE A 98 -3.83 -9.33 10.57
CA PHE A 98 -4.00 -8.18 11.47
C PHE A 98 -4.79 -8.51 12.74
N LYS A 99 -5.09 -9.80 12.98
CA LYS A 99 -5.77 -10.27 14.21
C LYS A 99 -4.82 -10.59 15.36
N THR A 100 -3.51 -10.62 15.11
CA THR A 100 -2.45 -10.93 16.09
C THR A 100 -1.81 -9.68 16.69
N SER A 101 -2.63 -8.70 17.08
CA SER A 101 -2.22 -7.53 17.88
C SER A 101 -3.01 -7.46 19.18
#